data_AF-A0A2D5PBU0-F1
#
_entry.id   AF-A0A2D5PBU0-F1
#
_cell.length_a   1.000
_cell.length_b   1.000
_cell.length_c   1.000
_cell.angle_alpha   90.00
_cell.angle_beta   90.00
_cell.angle_gamma   90.00
#
_symmetry.space_group_name_H-M   'P 1'
#
loop_
_entity.id
_entity.type
_entity.pdbx_description
1 polymer ?
#
loop_
_entity_poly.entity_id
_entity_poly.type
_entity_poly.pdbx_seq_one_letter_code
_entity_poly.pdbx_strand_id
1 'polypeptide(L)' 'HRLQQAMADASEAVFDQGKISFKRSQDQVTLDTKALLKDQPTLLTQYPLKKAGSRRFLVRG' A
#
# COMPACT_ATOMS: atom_id res chain seq x y z
N HIS A 1 6.09 -4.91 -22.28
CA HIS A 1 6.97 -3.78 -21.89
C HIS A 1 6.84 -2.56 -22.84
N ARG A 2 5.64 -2.00 -23.07
CA ARG A 2 5.47 -0.83 -23.97
C ARG A 2 4.96 0.45 -23.29
N LEU A 3 4.34 0.35 -22.12
CA LEU A 3 3.71 1.51 -21.45
C LEU A 3 4.70 2.34 -20.62
N GLN A 4 5.82 1.76 -20.18
CA GLN A 4 6.79 2.45 -19.31
C GLN A 4 7.72 3.41 -20.07
N GLN A 5 7.94 3.24 -21.37
CA GLN A 5 8.92 4.04 -22.12
C GLN A 5 8.37 5.37 -22.68
N ALA A 6 7.04 5.59 -22.65
CA ALA A 6 6.42 6.82 -23.16
C ALA A 6 6.13 7.87 -22.08
N MET A 7 6.28 7.54 -20.79
CA MET A 7 5.89 8.39 -19.65
C MET A 7 7.13 8.85 -18.86
N ALA A 8 8.07 9.51 -19.55
CA ALA A 8 9.28 10.04 -18.91
C ALA A 8 8.94 11.08 -17.81
N ASP A 9 8.05 12.04 -18.11
CA ASP A 9 7.65 13.12 -17.17
C ASP A 9 6.14 13.47 -17.18
N ALA A 10 5.34 12.87 -18.08
CA ALA A 10 3.90 13.13 -18.13
C ALA A 10 3.17 12.26 -17.09
N SER A 11 2.68 12.89 -16.02
CA SER A 11 1.96 12.23 -14.90
C SER A 11 0.54 11.77 -15.27
N GLU A 12 0.19 11.81 -16.55
CA GLU A 12 -1.15 11.63 -17.06
C GLU A 12 -1.12 11.32 -18.56
N ALA A 13 -1.79 10.24 -18.97
CA ALA A 13 -2.09 9.96 -20.36
C ALA A 13 -3.61 10.12 -20.57
N VAL A 14 -4.00 11.06 -21.42
CA VAL A 14 -5.40 11.28 -21.81
C VAL A 14 -5.63 10.52 -23.10
N PHE A 15 -6.56 9.56 -23.07
CA PHE A 15 -7.05 8.84 -24.25
C PHE A 15 -8.47 9.27 -24.55
N ASP A 16 -8.91 9.04 -25.80
CA ASP A 16 -10.22 9.43 -26.32
C ASP A 16 -11.41 8.87 -25.50
N GLN A 17 -11.18 7.80 -24.71
CA GLN A 17 -12.18 7.17 -23.84
C GLN A 17 -11.84 7.20 -22.34
N GLY A 18 -10.84 7.96 -21.91
CA GLY A 18 -10.53 8.09 -20.49
C GLY A 18 -9.12 8.54 -20.17
N LYS A 19 -8.94 9.03 -18.94
CA LYS A 19 -7.71 9.58 -18.40
C LYS A 19 -7.06 8.57 -17.45
N ILE A 20 -5.80 8.21 -17.70
CA ILE A 20 -4.99 7.37 -16.81
C ILE A 20 -3.95 8.27 -16.14
N SER A 21 -4.06 8.46 -14.82
CA SER A 21 -3.05 9.14 -14.01
C SER A 21 -2.21 8.12 -13.25
N PHE A 22 -0.91 8.06 -13.52
CA PHE A 22 0.03 7.27 -12.73
C PHE A 22 0.70 8.19 -11.71
N LYS A 23 0.27 8.09 -10.44
CA LYS A 23 1.02 8.69 -9.33
C LYS A 23 2.06 7.66 -8.88
N ARG A 24 3.34 7.98 -9.07
CA ARG A 24 4.42 7.26 -8.40
C ARG A 24 4.20 7.42 -6.89
N SER A 25 4.04 6.31 -6.17
CA SER A 25 4.03 6.36 -4.70
C SER A 25 5.37 6.92 -4.26
N GLN A 26 5.34 7.98 -3.44
CA GLN A 26 6.56 8.51 -2.82
C GLN A 26 7.22 7.39 -2.03
N ASP A 27 8.56 7.41 -1.96
CA ASP A 27 9.31 6.50 -1.12
C ASP A 27 8.81 6.66 0.33
N GLN A 28 8.10 5.66 0.82
CA GLN A 28 7.51 5.67 2.15
C GLN A 28 8.41 4.86 3.08
N VAL A 29 8.88 5.51 4.14
CA VAL A 29 9.49 4.79 5.26
C VAL A 29 8.35 4.26 6.13
N THR A 30 8.29 2.94 6.29
CA THR A 30 7.32 2.26 7.17
C THR A 30 8.06 1.64 8.35
N LEU A 31 7.44 1.66 9.53
CA LEU A 31 7.98 1.01 10.71
C LEU A 31 7.97 -0.51 10.54
N ASP A 32 9.15 -1.14 10.59
CA ASP A 32 9.23 -2.60 10.65
C ASP A 32 8.87 -3.08 12.05
N THR A 33 7.58 -3.32 12.26
CA THR A 33 7.05 -3.82 13.53
C THR A 33 7.60 -5.20 13.90
N LYS A 34 8.04 -6.02 12.92
CA LYS A 34 8.59 -7.34 13.22
C LYS A 34 9.97 -7.23 13.84
N ALA A 35 10.85 -6.44 13.21
CA ALA A 35 12.18 -6.17 13.76
C ALA A 35 12.07 -5.47 15.12
N LEU A 36 11.21 -4.45 15.23
CA LEU A 36 11.01 -3.71 16.47
C LEU A 36 10.56 -4.60 17.63
N LEU A 37 9.59 -5.50 17.40
CA LEU A 37 9.10 -6.40 18.45
C LEU A 37 10.08 -7.53 18.78
N LYS A 38 10.98 -7.88 17.86
CA LYS A 38 12.09 -8.81 18.15
C LYS A 38 13.08 -8.17 19.12
N ASP A 39 13.41 -6.90 18.91
CA ASP A 39 14.38 -6.18 19.72
C ASP A 39 13.78 -5.71 21.06
N GLN A 40 12.49 -5.36 21.07
CA GLN A 40 11.76 -4.87 22.26
C GLN A 40 10.38 -5.53 22.40
N PRO A 41 10.32 -6.77 22.90
CA PRO A 41 9.06 -7.53 23.00
C PRO A 41 8.05 -6.92 23.98
N THR A 42 8.51 -6.13 24.95
CA THR A 42 7.65 -5.47 25.95
C THR A 42 6.70 -4.43 25.35
N LEU A 43 7.03 -3.88 24.17
CA LEU A 43 6.22 -2.87 23.49
C LEU A 43 4.84 -3.39 23.07
N LEU A 44 4.70 -4.69 22.77
CA LEU A 44 3.41 -5.28 22.42
C LEU A 44 2.41 -5.16 23.58
N THR A 45 2.89 -5.34 24.81
CA THR A 45 2.07 -5.26 26.02
C THR A 45 1.77 -3.81 26.40
N GLN A 46 2.72 -2.90 26.17
CA GLN A 46 2.55 -1.47 26.49
C GLN A 46 1.64 -0.75 25.49
N TYR A 47 1.69 -1.13 24.21
CA TYR A 47 0.95 -0.47 23.13
C TYR A 47 0.12 -1.46 22.28
N PRO A 48 -0.83 -2.20 22.88
CA PRO A 48 -1.61 -3.16 22.14
C PRO A 48 -2.63 -2.45 21.23
N LEU A 49 -2.49 -2.60 19.92
CA LEU A 49 -3.51 -2.17 18.98
C LEU A 49 -4.54 -3.30 18.75
N LYS A 50 -5.70 -3.19 19.40
CA LYS A 50 -6.80 -4.15 19.22
C LYS A 50 -7.55 -3.86 17.93
N LYS A 51 -7.29 -4.65 16.88
CA LYS A 51 -8.11 -4.64 15.65
C LYS A 51 -9.24 -5.67 15.78
N ALA A 52 -10.47 -5.21 15.68
CA ALA A 52 -11.61 -6.13 15.57
C ALA A 52 -11.46 -6.98 14.30
N GLY A 53 -11.66 -8.30 14.42
CA GLY A 53 -11.57 -9.20 13.28
C GLY A 53 -12.55 -8.79 12.17
N SER A 54 -12.03 -8.63 10.94
CA SER A 54 -12.87 -8.32 9.79
C SER A 54 -13.68 -9.57 9.41
N ARG A 55 -15.00 -9.48 9.50
CA ARG A 55 -15.90 -10.54 9.04
C ARG A 55 -16.07 -10.41 7.52
N ARG A 56 -15.48 -11.32 6.75
CA ARG A 56 -15.71 -11.40 5.30
C ARG A 56 -16.75 -12.49 5.03
N PHE A 57 -17.87 -12.11 4.44
CA PHE A 57 -18.81 -13.08 3.89
C PHE A 57 -18.30 -13.51 2.51
N LEU A 58 -18.14 -14.81 2.30
CA LEU A 58 -17.85 -15.38 0.99
C LEU A 58 -19.17 -15.69 0.30
N VAL A 59 -19.56 -14.92 -0.71
CA VAL A 59 -20.67 -15.27 -1.60
C VAL A 59 -20.09 -16.10 -2.73
N ARG A 60 -20.47 -17.38 -2.82
CA ARG A 60 -20.20 -18.23 -3.99
C ARG A 60 -21.47 -18.24 -4.84
N GLY A 61 -21.37 -17.75 -6.08
CA GLY A 61 -22.36 -17.93 -7.14
C GLY A 61 -21.94 -19.07 -8.05
#